data_AF-A0A357MGK0-F1
#
_entry.id   AF-A0A357MGK0-F1
#
_cell.length_a   1.000
_cell.length_b   1.000
_cell.length_c   1.000
_cell.angle_alpha   90.00
_cell.angle_beta   90.00
_cell.angle_gamma   90.00
#
_symmetry.space_group_name_H-M   'P 1'
#
loop_
_entity.id
_entity.type
_entity.pdbx_description
1 polymer ?
#
loop_
_entity_poly.entity_id
_entity_poly.type
_entity_poly.pdbx_seq_one_letter_code
_entity_poly.pdbx_strand_id
1 'polypeptide(L)' 'FAKHAVTGPGATAFLERFTCNKLPKVGRINLTYALTDHGTTRTEYTI' A
#
# COMPACT_ATOMS: atom_id res chain seq x y z
N PHE A 1 1.64 -13.99 8.97
CA PHE A 1 1.55 -12.70 8.25
C PHE A 1 2.66 -11.79 8.70
N ALA A 2 3.41 -11.23 7.76
CA ALA A 2 4.31 -10.14 8.06
C ALA A 2 3.47 -8.88 8.34
N LYS A 3 3.82 -8.13 9.40
CA LYS A 3 3.13 -6.91 9.78
C LYS A 3 4.13 -5.76 9.73
N HIS A 4 3.71 -4.67 9.10
CA HIS A 4 4.53 -3.48 8.93
C HIS A 4 3.71 -2.28 9.40
N ALA A 5 4.36 -1.35 10.11
CA ALA A 5 3.77 -0.08 10.49
C ALA A 5 4.52 1.04 9.76
N VAL A 6 3.79 1.89 9.05
CA VAL A 6 4.33 3.05 8.34
C VAL A 6 3.74 4.29 8.98
N THR A 7 4.57 5.12 9.60
CA THR A 7 4.13 6.28 10.40
C THR A 7 4.96 7.52 10.07
N GLY A 8 4.46 8.68 10.49
CA GLY A 8 5.13 9.97 10.30
C GLY A 8 4.63 10.79 9.10
N PRO A 9 5.15 12.02 8.94
CA PRO A 9 4.79 12.87 7.81
C PRO A 9 5.08 12.18 6.48
N GLY A 10 4.11 12.16 5.57
CA GLY A 10 4.26 11.54 4.25
C GLY A 10 3.94 10.05 4.15
N ALA A 11 3.57 9.37 5.25
CA ALA A 11 3.17 7.96 5.24
C ALA A 11 2.05 7.67 4.22
N THR A 12 1.00 8.48 4.21
CA THR A 12 -0.10 8.38 3.23
C THR A 12 0.41 8.53 1.80
N ALA A 13 1.23 9.56 1.54
CA ALA A 13 1.76 9.82 0.21
C ALA A 13 2.72 8.73 -0.29
N PHE A 14 3.48 8.11 0.63
CA PHE A 14 4.29 6.93 0.32
C PHE A 14 3.40 5.76 -0.09
N LEU A 15 2.40 5.40 0.73
CA LEU A 15 1.52 4.26 0.44
C LEU A 15 0.71 4.46 -0.85
N GLU A 16 0.31 5.71 -1.13
CA GLU A 16 -0.43 6.08 -2.34
C GLU A 16 0.40 5.89 -3.62
N ARG A 17 1.72 6.10 -3.57
CA ARG A 17 2.62 5.83 -4.72
C ARG A 17 3.16 4.41 -4.74
N PHE A 18 3.23 3.75 -3.58
CA PHE A 18 3.76 2.41 -3.43
C PHE A 18 2.75 1.33 -3.87
N THR A 19 1.45 1.63 -3.81
CA THR A 19 0.38 0.68 -4.12
C THR A 19 -0.54 1.18 -5.23
N CYS A 20 -1.22 0.26 -5.90
CA CYS A 20 -1.99 0.58 -7.11
C CYS A 20 -3.40 1.09 -6.86
N ASN A 21 -4.00 0.75 -5.71
CA ASN A 21 -5.37 1.15 -5.40
C ASN A 21 -5.37 2.45 -4.60
N LYS A 22 -6.47 3.20 -4.73
CA LYS A 22 -6.74 4.30 -3.81
C LYS A 22 -6.73 3.78 -2.36
N LEU A 23 -6.05 4.52 -1.49
CA LEU A 23 -5.98 4.16 -0.08
C LEU A 23 -7.38 4.14 0.56
N PRO A 24 -7.64 3.18 1.46
CA PRO A 24 -8.91 3.13 2.17
C PRO A 24 -9.06 4.36 3.07
N LYS A 25 -10.30 4.76 3.31
CA LYS A 25 -10.60 5.73 4.35
C LYS A 25 -10.26 5.13 5.72
N VAL A 26 -9.98 5.98 6.70
CA VAL A 26 -9.75 5.55 8.09
C VAL A 26 -10.88 4.62 8.55
N GLY A 27 -10.50 3.48 9.16
CA GLY A 27 -11.44 2.44 9.62
C GLY A 27 -11.94 1.49 8.53
N ARG A 28 -11.44 1.59 7.30
CA ARG A 28 -11.67 0.63 6.20
C ARG A 28 -10.38 -0.10 5.85
N ILE A 29 -10.53 -1.21 5.17
CA ILE A 29 -9.43 -2.07 4.73
C ILE A 29 -9.67 -2.48 3.27
N ASN A 30 -8.62 -2.60 2.47
CA ASN A 30 -8.69 -3.17 1.13
C ASN A 30 -7.47 -4.04 0.81
N LEU A 31 -7.62 -4.85 -0.25
CA LEU A 31 -6.52 -5.57 -0.86
C LEU A 31 -5.92 -4.70 -1.96
N THR A 32 -4.59 -4.61 -2.01
CA THR A 32 -3.88 -3.85 -3.03
C THR A 32 -2.54 -4.51 -3.35
N TYR A 33 -1.94 -4.11 -4.47
CA TYR A 33 -0.66 -4.65 -4.94
C TYR A 33 0.39 -3.56 -4.97
N ALA A 34 1.64 -3.97 -4.75
CA ALA A 34 2.81 -3.20 -5.16
C ALA A 34 3.41 -3.86 -6.40
N LEU A 35 3.75 -3.06 -7.40
CA LEU A 35 4.32 -3.54 -8.66
C LEU A 35 5.84 -3.38 -8.69
N THR A 36 6.48 -4.10 -9.59
CA THR A 36 7.84 -3.80 -10.05
C THR A 36 7.81 -2.63 -11.03
N ASP A 37 8.98 -2.07 -11.35
CA ASP A 37 9.11 -1.00 -12.33
C ASP A 37 8.66 -1.41 -13.74
N HIS A 38 8.61 -2.72 -14.04
CA HIS A 38 8.07 -3.28 -15.28
C HIS A 38 6.54 -3.49 -15.26
N GLY A 39 5.86 -3.11 -14.17
CA GLY A 39 4.40 -3.26 -14.02
C GLY A 39 3.94 -4.67 -13.65
N THR A 40 4.85 -5.58 -13.25
CA THR A 40 4.47 -6.91 -12.79
C THR A 40 4.23 -6.93 -11.27
N THR A 41 3.38 -7.83 -10.78
CA THR A 41 3.09 -7.94 -9.34
C THR A 41 4.35 -8.32 -8.56
N ARG A 42 4.77 -7.47 -7.63
CA ARG A 42 5.84 -7.78 -6.68
C ARG A 42 5.29 -8.47 -5.43
N THR A 43 4.19 -7.96 -4.89
CA THR A 43 3.54 -8.49 -3.68
C THR A 43 2.13 -7.92 -3.54
N GLU A 44 1.32 -8.60 -2.73
CA GLU A 44 0.01 -8.16 -2.30
C GLU A 44 0.06 -7.68 -0.83
N TYR A 45 -0.72 -6.65 -0.52
CA TYR A 45 -0.90 -6.10 0.81
C TYR A 45 -2.38 -5.93 1.14
N THR A 46 -2.68 -6.18 2.40
CA THR A 46 -3.91 -5.70 3.02
C THR A 46 -3.57 -4.41 3.77
N ILE A 47 -4.20 -3.29 3.39
CA ILE A 47 -3.98 -1.95 3.96
C ILE A 47 -5.32 -1.39 4.44
#